data_AF-A0A958RDA5-F1
#
_entry.id   AF-A0A958RDA5-F1
#
_cell.length_a   1.000
_cell.length_b   1.000
_cell.length_c   1.000
_cell.angle_alpha   90.00
_cell.angle_beta   90.00
_cell.angle_gamma   90.00
#
_symmetry.space_group_name_H-M   'P 1'
#
loop_
_entity.id
_entity.type
_entity.pdbx_description
1 polymer ?
#
loop_
_entity_poly.entity_id
_entity_poly.type
_entity_poly.pdbx_seq_one_letter_code
_entity_poly.pdbx_strand_id
1 'polypeptide(L)' 'MKVSVQKFLENAGVEDAFYPGKRIVKPYKQPGSFKSHCAVLDWRDPGKVRIDIKAGLTGKKMEPKELKDYPVC' A
#
# COMPACT_ATOMS: atom_id res chain seq x y z
N MET A 1 5.28 -13.88 17.51
CA MET A 1 6.24 -13.69 16.40
C MET A 1 6.77 -12.26 16.46
N LYS A 2 8.07 -12.05 16.67
CA LYS A 2 8.69 -10.71 16.70
C LYS A 2 9.32 -10.44 15.32
N VAL A 3 8.73 -9.55 14.54
CA VAL A 3 9.25 -9.16 13.22
C VAL A 3 9.89 -7.78 13.35
N SER A 4 11.14 -7.64 12.92
CA SER A 4 11.77 -6.32 12.81
C SER A 4 11.09 -5.54 11.69
N VAL A 5 10.61 -4.33 11.99
CA VAL A 5 9.95 -3.46 11.02
C VAL A 5 10.85 -3.18 9.81
N GLN A 6 12.16 -2.98 10.02
CA GLN A 6 13.13 -2.79 8.94
C GLN A 6 13.18 -3.98 7.98
N LYS A 7 13.33 -5.20 8.51
CA LYS A 7 13.38 -6.42 7.68
C LYS A 7 12.08 -6.63 6.89
N PHE A 8 10.95 -6.27 7.48
CA PHE A 8 9.67 -6.33 6.79
C PHE A 8 9.61 -5.33 5.63
N LEU A 9 10.06 -4.10 5.84
CA LEU A 9 10.07 -3.05 4.82
C LEU A 9 11.02 -3.39 3.67
N GLU A 10 12.21 -3.91 3.98
CA GLU A 10 13.17 -4.40 2.99
C GLU A 10 12.56 -5.50 2.11
N ASN A 11 11.93 -6.51 2.72
CA ASN A 11 11.27 -7.59 1.98
C ASN A 11 10.07 -7.10 1.13
N ALA A 12 9.41 -6.02 1.56
CA ALA A 12 8.34 -5.36 0.80
C ALA A 12 8.88 -4.42 -0.30
N GLY A 13 10.21 -4.27 -0.42
CA GLY A 13 10.89 -3.36 -1.33
C GLY A 13 10.62 -1.89 -1.01
N VAL A 14 10.24 -1.56 0.22
CA VAL A 14 10.01 -0.17 0.64
C VAL A 14 11.37 0.41 1.03
N GLU A 15 12.05 0.98 0.04
CA GLU A 15 13.37 1.61 0.19
C GLU A 15 13.28 2.99 0.86
N ASP A 16 12.08 3.58 0.88
CA ASP A 16 11.83 4.86 1.53
C ASP A 16 11.93 4.75 3.05
N ALA A 17 12.59 5.73 3.68
CA ALA A 17 12.61 5.85 5.14
C ALA A 17 11.18 5.89 5.71
N PHE A 18 10.76 4.83 6.38
CA PHE A 18 9.42 4.70 6.99
C PHE A 18 9.55 4.82 8.51
N TYR A 19 8.90 5.83 9.10
CA TYR A 19 9.02 6.18 10.51
C TYR A 19 7.65 6.60 11.08
N PRO A 20 7.48 6.59 12.42
CA PRO A 20 6.23 7.03 13.06
C PRO A 20 5.82 8.44 12.64
N GLY A 21 4.56 8.63 12.27
CA GLY A 21 4.03 9.88 11.70
C GLY A 21 4.01 9.90 10.17
N LYS A 22 4.67 8.96 9.49
CA LYS A 22 4.75 8.93 8.03
C LYS A 22 3.64 8.10 7.40
N ARG A 23 3.18 8.56 6.23
CA ARG A 23 2.32 7.81 5.32
C ARG A 23 2.96 7.78 3.94
N ILE A 24 3.08 6.59 3.36
CA ILE A 24 3.68 6.36 2.04
C ILE A 24 2.64 5.69 1.16
N VAL A 25 2.55 6.15 -0.09
CA VAL A 25 1.76 5.49 -1.13
C VAL A 25 2.74 5.01 -2.19
N LYS A 26 2.88 3.69 -2.32
CA LYS A 26 3.76 3.06 -3.30
C LYS A 26 2.94 2.59 -4.50
N PRO A 27 3.08 3.21 -5.68
CA PRO A 27 2.34 2.83 -6.88
C PRO A 27 2.97 1.61 -7.56
N TYR A 28 2.15 0.63 -7.94
CA TYR A 28 2.53 -0.52 -8.75
C TYR A 28 1.79 -0.44 -10.10
N LYS A 29 2.45 0.18 -11.08
CA LYS A 29 1.91 0.31 -12.44
C LYS A 29 2.01 -1.03 -13.15
N GLN A 30 0.89 -1.51 -13.67
CA GLN A 30 0.83 -2.70 -14.51
C GLN A 30 0.14 -2.37 -15.84
N PRO A 31 0.63 -2.95 -16.96
CA PRO A 31 0.02 -2.74 -18.27
C PRO A 31 -1.38 -3.36 -18.32
N GLY A 32 -2.33 -2.60 -18.87
CA GLY A 32 -3.74 -2.96 -18.97
C GLY A 32 -4.65 -2.16 -18.02
N SER A 33 -5.88 -1.91 -18.46
CA SER A 33 -6.90 -1.24 -17.65
C SER A 33 -7.18 -2.04 -16.38
N PHE A 34 -7.37 -1.35 -15.25
CA PHE A 34 -7.77 -1.93 -13.97
C PHE A 34 -6.82 -3.00 -13.39
N LYS A 35 -5.54 -2.97 -13.76
CA LYS A 35 -4.49 -3.85 -13.16
C LYS A 35 -3.54 -3.13 -12.21
N SER A 36 -3.42 -1.82 -12.37
CA SER A 36 -2.57 -0.99 -11.53
C SER A 36 -3.14 -0.85 -10.12
N HIS A 37 -2.30 -1.09 -9.11
CA HIS A 37 -2.65 -1.02 -7.69
C HIS A 37 -1.58 -0.24 -6.91
N CYS A 38 -1.83 0.05 -5.65
CA CYS A 38 -0.86 0.68 -4.76
C CYS A 38 -0.88 0.05 -3.38
N ALA A 39 0.28 0.05 -2.73
CA ALA A 39 0.37 -0.23 -1.30
C ALA A 39 0.38 1.11 -0.54
N VAL A 40 -0.51 1.25 0.43
CA VAL A 40 -0.55 2.38 1.35
C VAL A 40 0.01 1.91 2.68
N LEU A 41 1.19 2.43 3.04
CA LEU A 41 1.82 2.20 4.33
C LEU A 41 1.53 3.42 5.22
N ASP A 42 0.87 3.20 6.35
CA ASP A 42 0.47 4.24 7.28
C ASP A 42 0.98 3.92 8.68
N TRP A 43 1.91 4.75 9.16
CA TRP A 43 2.47 4.69 10.51
C TRP A 43 2.19 5.99 11.27
N ARG A 44 1.11 6.69 10.94
CA ARG A 44 0.73 7.89 11.69
C ARG A 44 0.38 7.59 13.14
N ASP A 45 -0.10 6.39 13.43
CA ASP A 45 -0.25 5.87 14.78
C ASP A 45 1.05 5.17 15.23
N PRO A 46 1.82 5.71 16.18
CA PRO A 46 3.08 5.11 16.61
C PRO A 46 2.91 3.69 17.20
N GLY A 47 1.71 3.34 17.70
CA GLY A 47 1.40 2.02 18.24
C GLY A 47 1.04 0.97 17.19
N LYS A 48 0.76 1.38 15.94
CA LYS A 48 0.32 0.46 14.88
C LYS A 48 0.73 0.92 13.48
N VAL A 49 1.42 0.03 12.77
CA VAL A 49 1.61 0.15 11.33
C VAL A 49 0.44 -0.51 10.60
N ARG A 50 -0.19 0.22 9.68
CA ARG A 50 -1.22 -0.28 8.79
C ARG A 50 -0.71 -0.33 7.36
N ILE A 51 -0.95 -1.45 6.69
CA ILE A 51 -0.61 -1.64 5.28
C ILE A 51 -1.88 -2.07 4.56
N ASP A 52 -2.34 -1.24 3.64
CA ASP A 52 -3.51 -1.52 2.81
C ASP A 52 -3.08 -1.64 1.35
N ILE A 53 -3.52 -2.69 0.65
CA ILE A 53 -3.44 -2.77 -0.81
C ILE A 53 -4.72 -2.18 -1.39
N LYS A 54 -4.60 -1.21 -2.30
CA LYS A 54 -5.74 -0.52 -2.91
C LYS A 54 -5.65 -0.55 -4.42
N ALA A 55 -6.82 -0.66 -5.05
CA ALA A 55 -6.98 -0.44 -6.48
C ALA A 55 -6.55 0.98 -6.87
N GLY A 56 -5.90 1.10 -8.02
CA GLY A 56 -5.35 2.36 -8.54
C GLY A 56 -4.05 2.79 -7.87
N LEU A 57 -3.56 3.96 -8.27
CA LEU A 57 -2.20 4.41 -7.93
C LEU A 57 -2.15 5.49 -6.84
N THR A 58 -3.30 5.99 -6.40
CA THR A 58 -3.40 7.22 -5.60
C THR A 58 -3.52 6.95 -4.10
N GLY A 59 -3.74 5.71 -3.69
CA GLY A 59 -3.97 5.34 -2.29
C GLY A 59 -5.32 5.82 -1.71
N LYS A 60 -6.18 6.42 -2.54
CA LYS A 60 -7.56 6.75 -2.19
C LYS A 60 -8.43 5.49 -2.24
N LYS A 61 -9.49 5.48 -1.42
CA LYS A 61 -10.51 4.43 -1.51
C LYS A 61 -11.32 4.72 -2.77
N MET A 62 -11.40 3.76 -3.68
CA MET A 62 -12.30 3.82 -4.83
C MET A 62 -13.72 3.47 -4.39
N GLU A 63 -14.70 4.03 -5.07
CA GLU A 63 -16.10 3.66 -4.86
C GLU A 63 -16.37 2.26 -5.42
N PRO A 64 -17.33 1.50 -4.87
CA PRO A 64 -17.66 0.14 -5.34
C PRO A 64 -17.92 0.06 -6.84
N LYS A 65 -18.54 1.10 -7.42
CA LYS A 65 -18.82 1.21 -8.87
C LYS A 65 -17.56 1.26 -9.75
N GLU A 66 -16.43 1.71 -9.20
CA GLU A 66 -15.13 1.82 -9.88
C GLU A 66 -14.28 0.56 -9.67
N LEU A 67 -14.55 -0.18 -8.59
CA LEU A 67 -13.90 -1.45 -8.27
C LEU A 67 -14.42 -2.62 -9.11
N LYS A 68 -15.63 -2.52 -9.67
CA LYS A 68 -16.26 -3.60 -10.45
C LYS A 68 -15.40 -4.08 -11.62
N ASP A 69 -14.58 -3.18 -12.18
CA ASP A 69 -13.76 -3.43 -13.36
C ASP A 69 -12.36 -3.98 -12.98
N TYR A 70 -12.01 -3.95 -11.69
CA TYR A 70 -10.80 -4.58 -11.18
C TYR A 70 -11.00 -6.09 -11.03
N PRO A 71 -10.03 -6.91 -11.46
CA PRO A 71 -10.09 -8.34 -11.27
C PRO A 71 -10.12 -8.65 -9.77
N VAL A 72 -11.13 -9.42 -9.35
CA VAL A 72 -11.19 -9.98 -7.99
C VAL A 72 -10.24 -11.19 -7.99
N CYS A 73 -9.15 -11.10 -7.23
CA CYS A 73 -8.24 -12.21 -6.99
C CYS A 73 -8.89 -13.24 -6.06
#